data_AF-C4R977-F1
#
_entry.id   AF-C4R977-F1
#
_cell.length_a   1.000
_cell.length_b   1.000
_cell.length_c   1.000
_cell.angle_alpha   90.00
_cell.angle_beta   90.00
_cell.angle_gamma   90.00
#
_symmetry.space_group_name_H-M   'P 1'
#
loop_
_entity.id
_entity.type
_entity.pdbx_description
1 polymer ?
#
loop_
_entity_poly.entity_id
_entity_poly.type
_entity_poly.pdbx_seq_one_letter_code
_entity_poly.pdbx_strand_id
1 'polypeptide(L)'
;MVGDLNLKKSWNPKLLKNQEKVWKREQHALEEHQKIQQRLEEIGKEKEKSASLSWRHPGQPEKFSQVEMRIDWMYNEQNYKTDDYSRNGVNKNVVKQNAKEHEEFLLGKRRKGKGVQKSQNTKRQFIPKQDGETKIYPEVNASESIVNKTIGGNDPLLEFQKATKERERQTKKQITQL
;
A
#
# COMPACT_ATOMS: atom_id res chain seq x y z
N MET A 1 36.65 42.89 27.75
CA MET A 1 36.87 41.43 27.63
C MET A 1 36.61 41.02 26.19
N VAL A 2 37.61 40.45 25.50
CA VAL A 2 37.46 39.99 24.11
C VAL A 2 36.74 38.64 24.15
N GLY A 3 35.59 38.54 23.48
CA GLY A 3 34.78 37.30 23.44
C GLY A 3 35.49 36.14 22.73
N ASP A 4 35.06 34.91 23.05
CA ASP A 4 35.63 33.67 22.51
C ASP A 4 35.64 33.67 20.97
N LEU A 5 36.83 33.66 20.39
CA LEU A 5 37.06 33.65 18.94
C LEU A 5 36.40 32.46 18.25
N ASN A 6 36.25 31.34 18.96
CA ASN A 6 35.67 30.11 18.41
C ASN A 6 34.18 30.27 18.09
N LEU A 7 33.46 31.19 18.74
CA LEU A 7 32.06 31.46 18.43
C LEU A 7 31.87 32.13 17.06
N LYS A 8 32.95 32.64 16.45
CA LYS A 8 32.96 33.15 15.07
C LYS A 8 33.19 32.06 14.03
N LYS A 9 33.47 30.82 14.44
CA LYS A 9 33.75 29.70 13.53
C LYS A 9 32.47 28.91 13.26
N SER A 10 32.18 28.67 11.98
CA SER A 10 30.97 27.99 11.52
C SER A 10 30.90 26.51 11.91
N TRP A 11 32.03 25.88 12.20
CA TRP A 11 32.10 24.47 12.60
C TRP A 11 31.92 24.26 14.10
N ASN A 12 31.89 25.32 14.92
CA ASN A 12 31.79 25.19 16.37
C ASN A 12 30.43 24.59 16.78
N PRO A 13 30.38 23.46 17.51
CA PRO A 13 29.12 22.82 17.89
C PRO A 13 28.31 23.65 18.91
N LYS A 14 28.96 24.57 19.63
CA LYS A 14 28.29 25.44 20.62
C LYS A 14 27.52 26.61 19.99
N LEU A 15 27.68 26.83 18.68
CA LEU A 15 26.91 27.85 17.97
C LEU A 15 25.44 27.43 17.92
N LEU A 16 24.52 28.32 18.32
CA LEU A 16 23.07 28.05 18.34
C LEU A 16 22.55 27.48 17.01
N LYS A 17 23.04 27.99 15.87
CA LYS A 17 22.65 27.50 14.53
C LYS A 17 23.04 26.04 14.29
N ASN A 18 24.14 25.58 14.89
CA ASN A 18 24.59 24.20 14.74
C ASN A 18 23.85 23.28 15.71
N GLN A 19 23.60 23.74 16.94
CA GLN A 19 22.74 23.04 17.89
C GLN A 19 21.34 22.82 17.30
N GLU A 20 20.77 23.83 16.65
CA GLU A 20 19.47 23.72 15.97
C GLU A 20 19.50 22.68 14.84
N LYS A 21 20.58 22.62 14.05
CA LYS A 21 20.73 21.61 12.99
C LYS A 21 20.83 20.19 13.55
N VAL A 22 21.61 20.01 14.62
CA VAL A 22 21.73 18.72 15.31
C VAL A 22 20.37 18.30 15.87
N TRP A 23 19.70 19.20 16.58
CA TRP A 23 18.38 18.96 17.15
C TRP A 23 17.34 18.57 16.10
N LYS A 24 17.27 19.28 14.97
CA LYS A 24 16.37 18.91 13.86
C LYS A 24 16.66 17.52 13.29
N ARG A 25 17.94 17.14 13.23
CA ARG A 25 18.35 15.83 12.71
C ARG A 25 18.06 14.71 13.70
N GLU A 26 18.27 14.96 14.99
CA GLU A 26 17.87 14.06 16.08
C GLU A 26 16.35 13.87 16.10
N GLN A 27 15.58 14.95 15.94
CA GLN A 27 14.13 14.89 15.90
C GLN A 27 13.63 14.05 14.72
N HIS A 28 14.18 14.26 13.53
CA HIS A 28 13.87 13.44 12.36
C HIS A 28 14.22 11.95 12.57
N ALA A 29 15.38 11.66 13.17
CA ALA A 29 15.77 10.29 13.47
C ALA A 29 14.83 9.63 14.50
N LEU A 30 14.34 10.39 15.48
CA LEU A 30 13.34 9.91 16.44
C LEU A 30 11.99 9.62 15.76
N GLU A 31 11.55 10.48 14.85
CA GLU A 31 10.31 10.24 14.07
C GLU A 31 10.42 8.98 13.20
N GLU A 32 11.54 8.79 12.51
CA GLU A 32 11.80 7.56 11.75
C GLU A 32 11.80 6.32 12.64
N HIS A 33 12.46 6.41 13.80
CA HIS A 33 12.48 5.33 14.78
C HIS A 33 11.07 5.01 15.29
N GLN A 34 10.26 6.01 15.64
CA GLN A 34 8.87 5.81 16.05
C GLN A 34 8.04 5.14 14.97
N LYS A 35 8.19 5.57 13.70
CA LYS A 35 7.49 4.95 12.57
C LYS A 35 7.88 3.48 12.38
N ILE A 36 9.16 3.16 12.56
CA ILE A 36 9.65 1.77 12.52
C ILE A 36 9.05 0.96 13.67
N GLN A 37 9.04 1.50 14.90
CA GLN A 37 8.45 0.83 16.05
C GLN A 37 6.96 0.53 15.86
N GLN A 38 6.19 1.51 15.37
CA GLN A 38 4.77 1.30 15.03
C GLN A 38 4.58 0.15 14.03
N ARG A 39 5.41 0.09 12.99
CA ARG A 39 5.36 -1.01 12.00
C ARG A 39 5.74 -2.35 12.62
N LEU A 40 6.72 -2.38 13.52
CA LEU A 40 7.09 -3.62 14.23
C LEU A 40 5.97 -4.12 15.14
N GLU A 41 5.26 -3.21 15.81
CA GLU A 41 4.08 -3.56 16.61
C GLU A 41 2.94 -4.12 15.74
N GLU A 42 2.69 -3.53 14.56
CA GLU A 42 1.71 -4.06 13.60
C GLU A 42 2.06 -5.49 13.17
N ILE A 43 3.32 -5.73 12.81
CA ILE A 43 3.82 -7.07 12.46
C ILE A 43 3.69 -8.03 13.65
N GLY A 44 3.96 -7.56 14.87
CA GLY A 44 3.76 -8.34 16.09
C GLY A 44 2.31 -8.77 16.26
N LYS A 45 1.37 -7.83 16.12
CA LYS A 45 -0.08 -8.10 16.20
C LYS A 45 -0.55 -9.06 15.10
N GLU A 46 -0.01 -8.96 13.88
CA GLU A 46 -0.30 -9.90 12.79
C GLU A 46 0.20 -11.31 13.10
N LYS A 47 1.41 -11.42 13.67
CA LYS A 47 1.98 -12.70 14.12
C LYS A 47 1.17 -13.33 15.25
N GLU A 48 0.72 -12.55 16.22
CA GLU A 48 -0.12 -13.03 17.32
C GLU A 48 -1.49 -13.53 16.82
N LYS A 49 -2.12 -12.79 15.90
CA LYS A 49 -3.40 -13.19 15.27
C LYS A 49 -3.25 -14.46 14.46
N SER A 50 -2.22 -14.55 13.62
CA SER A 50 -1.95 -15.76 12.82
C SER A 50 -1.63 -16.97 13.70
N ALA A 51 -0.84 -16.79 14.77
CA ALA A 51 -0.62 -17.84 15.75
C ALA A 51 -1.93 -18.29 16.41
N SER A 52 -2.78 -17.36 16.86
CA SER A 52 -4.08 -17.67 17.47
C SER A 52 -5.02 -18.44 16.53
N LEU A 53 -5.04 -18.08 15.24
CA LEU A 53 -5.78 -18.82 14.21
C LEU A 53 -5.23 -20.23 14.00
N SER A 54 -3.90 -20.38 13.98
CA SER A 54 -3.23 -21.69 13.89
C SER A 54 -3.59 -22.58 15.09
N TRP A 55 -3.54 -22.04 16.31
CA TRP A 55 -3.96 -22.76 17.53
C TRP A 55 -5.43 -23.18 17.52
N ARG A 56 -6.32 -22.38 16.93
CA ARG A 56 -7.76 -22.68 16.83
C ARG A 56 -8.06 -23.81 15.84
N HIS A 57 -7.19 -24.04 14.86
CA HIS A 57 -7.37 -25.04 13.80
C HIS A 57 -6.20 -26.04 13.73
N PRO A 58 -5.90 -26.80 14.80
CA PRO A 58 -4.66 -27.61 14.93
C PRO A 58 -4.61 -28.87 14.05
N GLY A 59 -5.49 -29.02 13.05
CA GLY A 59 -5.54 -30.17 12.14
C GLY A 59 -5.84 -29.82 10.68
N GLN A 60 -5.98 -28.53 10.36
CA GLN A 60 -6.05 -28.07 8.97
C GLN A 60 -4.62 -27.84 8.48
N PRO A 61 -4.22 -28.35 7.29
CA PRO A 61 -2.90 -28.03 6.75
C PRO A 61 -2.73 -26.51 6.67
N GLU A 62 -1.66 -25.97 7.26
CA GLU A 62 -1.35 -24.53 7.40
C GLU A 62 -1.48 -23.74 6.07
N LYS A 63 -1.35 -24.44 4.95
CA LYS A 63 -1.54 -23.91 3.59
C LYS A 63 -3.00 -23.60 3.26
N PHE A 64 -3.98 -24.33 3.78
CA PHE A 64 -5.40 -24.11 3.49
C PHE A 64 -5.93 -22.83 4.16
N SER A 65 -5.57 -22.55 5.41
CA SER A 65 -6.02 -21.31 6.08
C SER A 65 -5.39 -20.06 5.47
N GLN A 66 -4.12 -20.12 5.07
CA GLN A 66 -3.43 -18.99 4.45
C GLN A 66 -3.88 -18.74 3.00
N VAL A 67 -4.23 -19.81 2.27
CA VAL A 67 -4.82 -19.72 0.93
C VAL A 67 -6.25 -19.21 1.01
N GLU A 68 -7.06 -19.67 1.96
CA GLU A 68 -8.40 -19.10 2.22
C GLU A 68 -8.29 -17.61 2.56
N MET A 69 -7.45 -17.20 3.52
CA MET A 69 -7.24 -15.78 3.87
C MET A 69 -6.72 -14.92 2.69
N ARG A 70 -5.86 -15.47 1.83
CA ARG A 70 -5.34 -14.76 0.64
C ARG A 70 -6.39 -14.60 -0.45
N ILE A 71 -7.39 -15.49 -0.52
CA ILE A 71 -8.46 -15.42 -1.52
C ILE A 71 -9.79 -14.94 -0.89
N ASP A 72 -9.78 -14.68 0.42
CA ASP A 72 -10.93 -14.21 1.20
C ASP A 72 -11.46 -12.87 0.66
N TRP A 73 -10.56 -11.96 0.28
CA TRP A 73 -10.94 -10.70 -0.37
C TRP A 73 -11.66 -10.91 -1.71
N MET A 74 -11.45 -12.04 -2.40
CA MET A 74 -12.07 -12.35 -3.69
C MET A 74 -13.40 -13.10 -3.51
N TYR A 75 -13.54 -13.92 -2.48
CA TYR A 75 -14.75 -14.71 -2.22
C TYR A 75 -15.74 -14.03 -1.27
N ASN A 76 -15.29 -13.08 -0.44
CA ASN A 76 -16.19 -12.26 0.37
C ASN A 76 -16.95 -11.23 -0.48
N GLU A 77 -16.48 -10.89 -1.69
CA GLU A 77 -17.20 -10.00 -2.63
C GLU A 77 -18.55 -10.48 -3.10
N GLN A 78 -18.73 -11.80 -3.06
CA GLN A 78 -19.99 -12.40 -3.47
C GLN A 78 -21.06 -12.29 -2.37
N ASN A 79 -20.67 -11.91 -1.14
CA ASN A 79 -21.57 -11.67 -0.03
C ASN A 79 -21.93 -10.18 0.18
N TYR A 80 -21.30 -9.22 -0.51
CA TYR A 80 -21.66 -7.79 -0.43
C TYR A 80 -22.55 -7.27 -1.56
N LYS A 81 -23.36 -8.14 -2.16
CA LYS A 81 -24.46 -7.68 -3.03
C LYS A 81 -25.79 -8.34 -2.70
N THR A 82 -26.27 -8.15 -1.47
CA THR A 82 -27.73 -8.11 -1.21
C THR A 82 -28.22 -7.15 -0.11
N ASP A 83 -27.40 -6.45 0.69
CA ASP A 83 -27.94 -5.97 1.99
C ASP A 83 -27.93 -4.45 2.26
N ASP A 84 -27.47 -3.59 1.35
CA ASP A 84 -27.41 -2.13 1.64
C ASP A 84 -28.64 -1.33 1.20
N TYR A 85 -29.65 -1.98 0.60
CA TYR A 85 -30.98 -1.38 0.35
C TYR A 85 -32.11 -1.97 1.20
N SER A 86 -31.78 -2.77 2.22
CA SER A 86 -32.78 -3.37 3.12
C SER A 86 -32.78 -2.74 4.53
N ARG A 87 -32.37 -1.48 4.68
CA ARG A 87 -32.56 -0.73 5.94
C ARG A 87 -33.74 0.23 5.93
N ASN A 88 -34.18 0.67 4.75
CA ASN A 88 -35.42 1.40 4.59
C ASN A 88 -36.35 0.52 3.76
N GLY A 89 -37.54 0.21 4.27
CA GLY A 89 -38.50 -0.71 3.65
C GLY A 89 -38.88 -0.33 2.21
N VAL A 90 -38.03 -0.69 1.26
CA VAL A 90 -38.25 -0.52 -0.18
C VAL A 90 -38.55 -1.89 -0.77
N ASN A 91 -39.68 -1.95 -1.47
CA ASN A 91 -40.28 -3.15 -2.03
C ASN A 91 -39.28 -4.04 -2.78
N LYS A 92 -39.29 -5.34 -2.45
CA LYS A 92 -38.45 -6.42 -3.03
C LYS A 92 -38.47 -6.50 -4.57
N ASN A 93 -39.49 -5.93 -5.21
CA ASN A 93 -39.62 -5.91 -6.66
C ASN A 93 -38.67 -4.90 -7.34
N VAL A 94 -38.31 -3.81 -6.65
CA VAL A 94 -37.42 -2.75 -7.17
C VAL A 94 -35.95 -3.21 -7.13
N VAL A 95 -35.57 -4.02 -6.13
CA VAL A 95 -34.21 -4.58 -6.01
C VAL A 95 -33.91 -5.56 -7.16
N LYS A 96 -34.88 -6.39 -7.53
CA LYS A 96 -34.73 -7.34 -8.66
C LYS A 96 -34.64 -6.65 -10.02
N GLN A 97 -35.30 -5.51 -10.20
CA GLN A 97 -35.21 -4.72 -11.42
C GLN A 97 -33.83 -4.07 -11.56
N ASN A 98 -33.31 -3.47 -10.48
CA ASN A 98 -31.98 -2.85 -10.48
C ASN A 98 -30.83 -3.86 -10.67
N ALA A 99 -30.93 -5.07 -10.12
CA ALA A 99 -29.96 -6.13 -10.35
C ALA A 99 -29.93 -6.57 -11.82
N LYS A 100 -31.10 -6.79 -12.43
CA LYS A 100 -31.22 -7.11 -13.87
C LYS A 100 -30.72 -5.99 -14.77
N GLU A 101 -31.01 -4.74 -14.43
CA GLU A 101 -30.52 -3.58 -15.17
C GLU A 101 -28.99 -3.41 -15.07
N HIS A 102 -28.41 -3.76 -13.92
CA HIS A 102 -26.97 -3.79 -13.72
C HIS A 102 -26.31 -4.91 -14.53
N GLU A 103 -26.88 -6.11 -14.53
CA GLU A 103 -26.43 -7.24 -15.36
C GLU A 103 -26.54 -6.92 -16.86
N GLU A 104 -27.64 -6.33 -17.32
CA GLU A 104 -27.79 -5.89 -18.72
C GLU A 104 -26.82 -4.77 -19.10
N PHE A 105 -26.41 -3.93 -18.15
CA PHE A 105 -25.41 -2.90 -18.38
C PHE A 105 -24.00 -3.49 -18.51
N LEU A 106 -23.62 -4.43 -17.63
CA LEU A 106 -22.34 -5.14 -17.70
C LEU A 106 -22.23 -6.02 -18.96
N LEU A 107 -23.35 -6.57 -19.41
CA LEU A 107 -23.47 -7.32 -20.66
C LEU A 107 -23.66 -6.42 -21.91
N GLY A 108 -23.64 -5.09 -21.73
CA GLY A 108 -23.70 -4.12 -22.83
C GLY A 108 -25.05 -3.98 -23.54
N LYS A 109 -26.11 -4.62 -23.04
CA LYS A 109 -27.47 -4.57 -23.61
C LYS A 109 -28.16 -3.22 -23.38
N ARG A 110 -27.75 -2.45 -22.37
CA ARG A 110 -28.19 -1.06 -22.13
C ARG A 110 -27.00 -0.10 -22.08
N ARG A 111 -27.08 1.03 -22.78
CA ARG A 111 -26.10 2.14 -22.71
C ARG A 111 -26.58 3.20 -21.71
N LYS A 112 -25.74 3.56 -20.72
CA LYS A 112 -25.99 4.67 -19.77
C LYS A 112 -25.91 6.01 -20.52
N GLY A 113 -26.98 6.43 -21.19
CA GLY A 113 -26.91 7.68 -21.95
C GLY A 113 -28.18 8.15 -22.67
N LYS A 114 -29.35 7.54 -22.45
CA LYS A 114 -30.62 8.06 -22.98
C LYS A 114 -31.64 8.16 -21.86
N GLY A 115 -31.64 9.28 -21.14
CA GLY A 115 -32.63 9.49 -20.08
C GLY A 115 -32.35 10.69 -19.17
N VAL A 116 -32.10 11.87 -19.73
CA VAL A 116 -32.29 13.12 -18.97
C VAL A 116 -33.05 14.09 -19.87
N GLN A 117 -34.36 14.20 -19.64
CA GLN A 117 -35.15 15.28 -20.22
C GLN A 117 -34.76 16.59 -19.51
N LYS A 118 -34.52 17.62 -20.33
CA LYS A 118 -34.17 18.98 -19.91
C LYS A 118 -35.30 19.57 -19.05
N SER A 119 -35.03 19.81 -17.76
CA SER A 119 -35.81 20.75 -16.95
C SER A 119 -35.24 22.15 -17.15
N GLN A 120 -36.06 23.09 -17.63
CA GLN A 120 -35.72 24.50 -17.72
C GLN A 120 -35.85 25.14 -16.33
N ASN A 121 -34.72 25.40 -15.67
CA ASN A 121 -34.42 26.62 -14.91
C ASN A 121 -33.31 26.37 -13.90
N THR A 122 -32.09 26.79 -14.24
CA THR A 122 -31.20 27.47 -13.29
C THR A 122 -30.04 28.07 -14.06
N LYS A 123 -30.05 29.39 -14.24
CA LYS A 123 -28.86 30.15 -14.62
C LYS A 123 -27.80 29.93 -13.54
N ARG A 124 -26.71 29.25 -13.88
CA ARG A 124 -25.43 29.39 -13.19
C ARG A 124 -24.42 29.90 -14.20
N GLN A 125 -23.97 31.12 -13.97
CA GLN A 125 -23.01 31.87 -14.78
C GLN A 125 -21.69 31.11 -14.81
N PHE A 126 -21.16 30.89 -16.02
CA PHE A 126 -19.85 30.30 -16.27
C PHE A 126 -18.81 31.43 -16.27
N ILE A 127 -17.82 31.37 -15.37
CA ILE A 127 -16.65 32.26 -15.42
C ILE A 127 -15.54 31.47 -16.14
N PRO A 128 -15.00 31.93 -17.27
CA PRO A 128 -13.92 31.24 -17.96
C PRO A 128 -12.60 31.54 -17.24
N LYS A 129 -11.86 30.51 -16.85
CA LYS A 129 -10.42 30.62 -16.61
C LYS A 129 -9.67 29.83 -17.68
N GLN A 130 -8.66 30.51 -18.18
CA GLN A 130 -7.88 30.23 -19.37
C GLN A 130 -6.84 29.11 -19.15
N ASP A 131 -6.57 28.42 -20.26
CA ASP A 131 -5.31 27.81 -20.70
C ASP A 131 -4.67 26.69 -19.87
N GLY A 132 -4.69 25.49 -20.45
CA GLY A 132 -3.97 24.32 -19.98
C GLY A 132 -4.37 23.07 -20.76
N GLU A 133 -3.75 22.85 -21.91
CA GLU A 133 -3.92 21.65 -22.74
C GLU A 133 -3.74 20.37 -21.92
N THR A 134 -4.82 19.63 -21.68
CA THR A 134 -4.73 18.27 -21.12
C THR A 134 -4.52 17.29 -22.26
N LYS A 135 -3.26 16.91 -22.48
CA LYS A 135 -2.91 15.81 -23.38
C LYS A 135 -3.40 14.50 -22.77
N ILE A 136 -4.36 13.86 -23.43
CA ILE A 136 -4.81 12.50 -23.15
C ILE A 136 -3.76 11.55 -23.73
N TYR A 137 -3.01 10.84 -22.88
CA TYR A 137 -2.16 9.73 -23.32
C TYR A 137 -2.98 8.44 -23.33
N PRO A 138 -2.80 7.54 -24.33
CA PRO A 138 -3.40 6.23 -24.28
C PRO A 138 -2.76 5.41 -23.15
N GLU A 139 -3.62 4.77 -22.35
CA GLU A 139 -3.29 3.87 -21.26
C GLU A 139 -2.50 2.66 -21.80
N VAL A 140 -1.19 2.64 -21.53
CA VAL A 140 -0.33 1.49 -21.78
C VAL A 140 -0.37 0.57 -20.57
N ASN A 141 -0.95 -0.63 -20.76
CA ASN A 141 -0.87 -1.75 -19.83
C ASN A 141 0.60 -2.11 -19.54
N ALA A 142 1.09 -1.76 -18.35
CA ALA A 142 2.45 -2.02 -17.90
C ALA A 142 2.50 -2.80 -16.57
N SER A 143 1.60 -3.78 -16.38
CA SER A 143 1.52 -4.54 -15.13
C SER A 143 2.36 -5.82 -15.07
N GLU A 144 2.96 -6.29 -16.17
CA GLU A 144 3.72 -7.55 -16.15
C GLU A 144 5.25 -7.39 -16.20
N SER A 145 5.78 -6.26 -16.67
CA SER A 145 7.23 -6.10 -16.87
C SER A 145 7.98 -5.41 -15.73
N ILE A 146 7.29 -4.67 -14.85
CA ILE A 146 7.94 -3.95 -13.73
C ILE A 146 8.19 -4.88 -12.54
N VAL A 147 7.30 -5.84 -12.29
CA VAL A 147 7.34 -6.72 -11.11
C VAL A 147 8.58 -7.63 -11.09
N ASN A 148 9.06 -8.06 -12.26
CA ASN A 148 10.26 -8.90 -12.36
C ASN A 148 11.57 -8.11 -12.29
N LYS A 149 11.54 -6.79 -12.50
CA LYS A 149 12.75 -5.93 -12.51
C LYS A 149 13.07 -5.35 -11.14
N THR A 150 12.08 -5.13 -10.27
CA THR A 150 12.26 -4.46 -8.97
C THR A 150 12.29 -5.38 -7.76
N ILE A 151 11.81 -6.63 -7.85
CA ILE A 151 11.70 -7.54 -6.69
C ILE A 151 12.66 -8.74 -6.77
N GLY A 152 13.13 -9.15 -7.96
CA GLY A 152 13.89 -10.41 -8.11
C GLY A 152 15.42 -10.28 -8.26
N GLY A 153 15.96 -9.06 -8.43
CA GLY A 153 17.35 -8.88 -8.85
C GLY A 153 18.36 -8.70 -7.73
N ASN A 154 18.03 -7.89 -6.71
CA ASN A 154 18.98 -7.39 -5.71
C ASN A 154 18.34 -7.36 -4.32
N ASP A 155 18.00 -8.53 -3.76
CA ASP A 155 17.70 -8.63 -2.32
C ASP A 155 19.03 -8.72 -1.54
N PRO A 156 19.40 -7.68 -0.75
CA PRO A 156 20.68 -7.65 -0.03
C PRO A 156 20.80 -8.77 1.00
N LEU A 157 19.67 -9.29 1.52
CA LEU A 157 19.69 -10.39 2.48
C LEU A 157 20.05 -11.72 1.79
N LEU A 158 19.51 -11.94 0.59
CA LEU A 158 19.83 -13.12 -0.21
C LEU A 158 21.30 -13.14 -0.63
N GLU A 159 21.85 -11.97 -0.97
CA GLU A 159 23.27 -11.80 -1.28
C GLU A 159 24.16 -12.13 -0.08
N PHE A 160 23.80 -11.63 1.11
CA PHE A 160 24.51 -11.96 2.35
C PHE A 160 24.48 -13.47 2.64
N GLN A 161 23.33 -14.13 2.49
CA GLN A 161 23.22 -15.58 2.68
C GLN A 161 24.00 -16.39 1.64
N LYS A 162 24.10 -15.92 0.39
CA LYS A 162 24.93 -16.54 -0.63
C LYS A 162 26.41 -16.39 -0.29
N ALA A 163 26.84 -15.19 0.11
CA ALA A 163 28.21 -14.90 0.51
C ALA A 163 28.66 -15.73 1.73
N THR A 164 27.80 -15.90 2.75
CA THR A 164 28.12 -16.76 3.91
C THR A 164 28.30 -18.22 3.51
N LYS A 165 27.39 -18.76 2.69
CA LYS A 165 27.48 -20.13 2.16
C LYS A 165 28.72 -20.34 1.28
N GLU A 166 29.10 -19.36 0.47
CA GLU A 166 30.32 -19.43 -0.35
C GLU A 166 31.58 -19.44 0.51
N ARG A 167 31.64 -18.60 1.54
CA ARG A 167 32.74 -18.59 2.51
C ARG A 167 32.89 -19.95 3.20
N GLU A 168 31.80 -20.56 3.64
CA GLU A 168 31.81 -21.92 4.22
C GLU A 168 32.27 -22.99 3.22
N ARG A 169 31.93 -22.86 1.93
CA ARG A 169 32.41 -23.79 0.90
C ARG A 169 33.92 -23.63 0.68
N GLN A 170 34.43 -22.40 0.69
CA GLN A 170 35.85 -22.13 0.55
C GLN A 170 36.65 -22.67 1.74
N THR A 171 36.18 -22.48 2.98
CA THR A 171 36.86 -23.05 4.16
C THR A 171 36.87 -24.57 4.13
N LYS A 172 35.76 -25.21 3.76
CA LYS A 172 35.70 -26.67 3.61
C LYS A 172 36.64 -27.20 2.54
N LYS A 173 36.79 -26.49 1.41
CA LYS A 173 37.75 -26.84 0.35
C LYS A 173 39.20 -26.71 0.81
N GLN A 174 39.54 -25.70 1.60
CA GLN A 174 40.88 -25.54 2.15
C GLN A 174 41.23 -26.65 3.15
N ILE A 175 40.27 -27.08 3.97
CA ILE A 175 40.46 -28.18 4.92
C ILE A 175 40.66 -29.54 4.23
N THR A 176 40.08 -29.75 3.05
CA THR A 176 40.20 -31.01 2.29
C THR A 176 41.45 -31.11 1.43
N GLN A 177 42.23 -30.02 1.30
CA GLN A 177 43.48 -29.98 0.53
C GLN A 177 44.74 -30.11 1.41
N LEU A 178 44.57 -30.38 2.70
CA LEU A 178 45.61 -30.74 3.67
C LEU A 178 45.46 -32.23 4.01
#